data_AF-A0AA48HJZ3-F1
#
_entry.id   AF-A0AA48HJZ3-F1
#
_cell.length_a   1.000
_cell.length_b   1.000
_cell.length_c   1.000
_cell.angle_alpha   90.00
_cell.angle_beta   90.00
_cell.angle_gamma   90.00
#
_symmetry.space_group_name_H-M   'P 1'
#
loop_
_entity.id
_entity.type
_entity.pdbx_description
1 polymer ?
#
loop_
_entity_poly.entity_id
_entity_poly.type
_entity_poly.pdbx_seq_one_letter_code
_entity_poly.pdbx_strand_id
1 'polypeptide(L)'
;MNTLTIRNARTLALLCAGAAALAACGSTDDASTEAMPETVEMPADAALEPVADEPVADPDALAAPTDAAASTPDTGTAQQAGDAAAQVAAEAAAVAEAADDSEGE
;
A
#
# COMPACT_ATOMS: atom_id res chain seq x y z
N MET A 1 26.49 25.24 -16.30
CA MET A 1 25.92 24.85 -14.99
C MET A 1 24.43 25.21 -14.91
N ASN A 2 23.58 24.74 -15.83
CA ASN A 2 22.14 25.10 -15.84
C ASN A 2 21.19 23.90 -16.00
N THR A 3 21.72 22.71 -16.30
CA THR A 3 20.92 21.50 -16.54
C THR A 3 20.63 20.71 -15.26
N LEU A 4 21.46 20.87 -14.22
CA LEU A 4 21.32 20.18 -12.93
C LEU A 4 20.17 20.79 -12.10
N THR A 5 20.07 22.12 -12.05
CA THR A 5 19.01 22.85 -11.34
C THR A 5 17.62 22.56 -11.92
N ILE A 6 17.52 22.42 -13.25
CA ILE A 6 16.26 22.11 -13.94
C ILE A 6 15.82 20.66 -13.69
N ARG A 7 16.77 19.73 -13.50
CA ARG A 7 16.45 18.31 -13.21
C ARG A 7 15.90 18.15 -11.79
N ASN A 8 16.49 18.84 -10.81
CA ASN A 8 16.06 18.79 -9.41
C ASN A 8 14.70 19.46 -9.20
N ALA A 9 14.43 20.58 -9.89
CA ALA A 9 13.13 21.25 -9.85
C ALA A 9 12.00 20.39 -10.42
N ARG A 10 12.29 19.54 -11.42
CA ARG A 10 11.31 18.60 -12.00
C ARG A 10 10.98 17.45 -11.06
N THR A 11 11.98 16.89 -10.37
CA THR A 11 11.77 15.83 -9.38
C THR A 11 10.94 16.34 -8.20
N LEU A 12 11.23 17.55 -7.71
CA LEU A 12 10.47 18.19 -6.64
C LEU A 12 9.01 18.47 -7.06
N ALA A 13 8.80 18.97 -8.28
CA ALA A 13 7.45 19.23 -8.80
C ALA A 13 6.61 17.94 -8.94
N LEU A 14 7.22 16.82 -9.34
CA LEU A 14 6.54 15.52 -9.42
C LEU A 14 6.15 14.99 -8.04
N LEU A 15 7.02 15.17 -7.04
CA LEU A 15 6.74 14.74 -5.67
C LEU A 15 5.59 15.56 -5.05
N CYS A 16 5.59 16.89 -5.26
CA CYS A 16 4.51 17.77 -4.80
C CYS A 16 3.16 17.46 -5.50
N ALA A 17 3.18 17.18 -6.80
CA ALA A 17 1.97 16.81 -7.54
C ALA A 17 1.41 15.45 -7.08
N GLY A 18 2.28 14.48 -6.78
CA GLY A 18 1.88 13.19 -6.22
C GLY A 18 1.25 13.32 -4.83
N ALA A 19 1.86 14.11 -3.94
CA ALA A 19 1.32 14.37 -2.60
C ALA A 19 -0.05 15.09 -2.67
N ALA A 20 -0.20 16.06 -3.57
CA ALA A 20 -1.48 16.74 -3.81
C ALA A 20 -2.55 15.81 -4.40
N ALA A 21 -2.17 14.87 -5.27
CA ALA A 21 -3.09 13.86 -5.83
C ALA A 21 -3.50 12.80 -4.80
N LEU A 22 -2.61 12.41 -3.87
CA LEU A 22 -2.96 11.54 -2.74
C LEU A 22 -3.92 12.23 -1.76
N ALA A 23 -3.74 13.53 -1.51
CA ALA A 23 -4.70 14.31 -0.70
C ALA A 23 -6.07 14.43 -1.38
N ALA A 24 -6.11 14.44 -2.72
CA ALA A 24 -7.36 14.43 -3.48
C ALA A 24 -8.03 13.05 -3.59
N CYS A 25 -7.27 11.94 -3.47
CA CYS A 25 -7.78 10.57 -3.53
C CYS A 25 -7.93 9.90 -2.15
N GLY A 26 -7.68 10.64 -1.05
CA GLY A 26 -7.59 10.09 0.30
C GLY A 26 -8.17 10.99 1.40
N SER A 27 -9.25 11.72 1.10
CA SER A 27 -10.12 12.29 2.14
C SER A 27 -10.99 11.18 2.72
N THR A 28 -10.45 10.39 3.64
CA THR A 28 -11.17 9.30 4.33
C THR A 28 -12.17 9.81 5.37
N ASP A 29 -12.21 11.12 5.63
CA ASP A 29 -12.98 11.73 6.72
C ASP A 29 -14.50 11.59 6.52
N ASP A 30 -14.96 11.47 5.28
CA ASP A 30 -16.39 11.37 4.93
C ASP A 30 -16.81 9.98 4.41
N ALA A 31 -16.05 8.93 4.72
CA ALA A 31 -16.48 7.56 4.39
C ALA A 31 -17.45 6.96 5.44
N SER A 32 -17.63 7.62 6.58
CA SER A 32 -18.37 7.07 7.73
C SER A 32 -19.82 7.58 7.84
N THR A 33 -20.20 8.67 7.15
CA THR A 33 -21.52 9.32 7.28
C THR A 33 -22.55 8.86 6.26
N GLU A 34 -22.12 8.53 5.03
CA GLU A 34 -23.03 8.24 3.90
C GLU A 34 -23.55 6.80 3.87
N ALA A 35 -22.96 5.91 4.66
CA ALA A 35 -23.36 4.51 4.77
C ALA A 35 -23.70 4.19 6.23
N MET A 36 -24.78 4.77 6.77
CA MET A 36 -25.45 4.10 7.88
C MET A 36 -26.02 2.80 7.31
N PRO A 37 -25.50 1.61 7.71
CA PRO A 37 -26.18 0.38 7.35
C PRO A 37 -27.57 0.49 7.97
N GLU A 38 -28.59 0.51 7.12
CA GLU A 38 -29.97 0.26 7.53
C GLU A 38 -29.90 -0.93 8.50
N THR A 39 -30.21 -0.71 9.77
CA THR A 39 -30.34 -1.81 10.71
C THR A 39 -31.51 -2.62 10.20
N VAL A 40 -31.20 -3.67 9.45
CA VAL A 40 -32.20 -4.61 8.99
C VAL A 40 -32.87 -5.08 10.27
N GLU A 41 -34.15 -4.73 10.42
CA GLU A 41 -35.07 -5.28 11.44
C GLU A 41 -35.35 -6.77 11.13
N MET A 42 -34.30 -7.50 10.72
CA MET A 42 -34.32 -8.92 10.49
C MET A 42 -34.11 -9.56 11.86
N PRO A 43 -35.12 -10.26 12.38
CA PRO A 43 -34.99 -10.98 13.64
C PRO A 43 -33.75 -11.86 13.61
N ALA A 44 -33.02 -11.95 14.73
CA ALA A 44 -31.83 -12.79 14.82
C ALA A 44 -32.10 -14.24 14.36
N ASP A 45 -33.31 -14.75 14.63
CA ASP A 45 -33.77 -16.07 14.20
C ASP A 45 -33.87 -16.21 12.68
N ALA A 46 -34.27 -15.14 11.97
CA ALA A 46 -34.35 -15.14 10.51
C ALA A 46 -32.95 -15.08 9.87
N ALA A 47 -31.97 -14.46 10.54
CA ALA A 47 -30.58 -14.45 10.08
C ALA A 47 -29.86 -15.79 10.32
N LEU A 48 -30.35 -16.60 11.27
CA LEU A 48 -29.79 -17.89 11.66
C LEU A 48 -30.58 -19.08 11.09
N GLU A 49 -31.60 -18.82 10.27
CA GLU A 49 -32.38 -19.88 9.63
C GLU A 49 -31.44 -20.76 8.80
N PRO A 50 -31.46 -22.09 8.97
CA PRO A 50 -30.54 -22.97 8.28
C PRO A 50 -30.79 -22.91 6.77
N VAL A 51 -29.71 -22.85 6.00
CA VAL A 51 -29.78 -23.03 4.55
C VAL A 51 -30.22 -24.47 4.28
N ALA A 52 -31.41 -24.63 3.70
CA ALA A 52 -31.99 -25.92 3.38
C ALA A 52 -31.51 -26.48 2.02
N ASP A 53 -30.79 -25.67 1.26
CA ASP A 53 -30.22 -26.07 -0.02
C ASP A 53 -29.07 -27.07 0.17
N GLU A 54 -29.10 -28.16 -0.60
CA GLU A 54 -27.99 -29.10 -0.63
C GLU A 54 -26.73 -28.39 -1.17
N PRO A 55 -25.55 -28.53 -0.52
CA PRO A 55 -24.33 -27.95 -1.03
C PRO A 55 -24.06 -28.43 -2.46
N VAL A 56 -23.87 -27.47 -3.37
CA VAL A 56 -23.45 -27.77 -4.74
C VAL A 56 -22.03 -28.31 -4.70
N ALA A 57 -21.81 -29.48 -5.32
CA ALA A 57 -20.49 -30.06 -5.42
C ALA A 57 -19.58 -29.17 -6.29
N ASP A 58 -18.49 -28.68 -5.70
CA ASP A 58 -17.40 -28.01 -6.40
C ASP A 58 -16.27 -29.02 -6.68
N PRO A 59 -16.15 -29.55 -7.91
CA PRO A 59 -15.11 -30.50 -8.26
C PRO A 59 -13.70 -29.88 -8.24
N ASP A 60 -13.60 -28.56 -8.38
CA ASP A 60 -12.34 -27.82 -8.38
C ASP A 60 -11.85 -27.55 -6.95
N ALA A 61 -12.75 -27.49 -5.96
CA ALA A 61 -12.36 -27.42 -4.54
C ALA A 61 -11.57 -28.64 -4.06
N LEU A 62 -11.79 -29.80 -4.69
CA LEU A 62 -11.07 -31.05 -4.43
C LEU A 62 -9.91 -31.29 -5.41
N ALA A 63 -9.70 -30.39 -6.37
CA ALA A 63 -8.60 -30.51 -7.30
C ALA A 63 -7.28 -30.43 -6.52
N ALA A 64 -6.38 -31.38 -6.80
CA ALA A 64 -5.01 -31.25 -6.32
C ALA A 64 -4.47 -29.90 -6.82
N PRO A 65 -3.82 -29.11 -5.94
CA PRO A 65 -3.29 -27.81 -6.35
C PRO A 65 -2.43 -28.00 -7.59
N THR A 66 -2.88 -27.46 -8.71
CA THR A 66 -2.10 -27.45 -9.96
C THR A 66 -0.95 -26.49 -9.73
N ASP A 67 0.16 -27.06 -9.29
CA ASP A 67 1.45 -26.42 -9.11
C ASP A 67 1.46 -25.25 -8.11
N ALA A 68 1.38 -25.58 -6.83
CA ALA A 68 1.82 -24.66 -5.76
C ALA A 68 3.35 -24.43 -5.75
N ALA A 69 4.11 -24.99 -6.72
CA ALA A 69 5.57 -24.92 -6.73
C ALA A 69 6.13 -23.57 -7.24
N ALA A 70 5.31 -22.66 -7.76
CA ALA A 70 5.81 -21.42 -8.38
C ALA A 70 5.83 -20.18 -7.47
N SER A 71 5.42 -20.27 -6.20
CA SER A 71 5.38 -19.10 -5.28
C SER A 71 6.31 -19.26 -4.09
N THR A 72 7.51 -19.83 -4.29
CA THR A 72 8.58 -19.64 -3.31
C THR A 72 8.99 -18.16 -3.38
N PRO A 73 8.86 -17.36 -2.30
CA PRO A 73 9.28 -15.98 -2.33
C PRO A 73 10.77 -15.91 -2.69
N ASP A 74 11.11 -15.16 -3.74
CA ASP A 74 12.50 -14.93 -4.10
C ASP A 74 13.15 -14.08 -3.01
N THR A 75 13.89 -14.75 -2.12
CA THR A 75 14.60 -14.09 -1.02
C THR A 75 15.66 -13.11 -1.53
N GLY A 76 16.16 -13.25 -2.77
CA GLY A 76 17.08 -12.27 -3.36
C GLY A 76 16.45 -10.90 -3.51
N THR A 77 15.17 -10.83 -3.89
CA THR A 77 14.45 -9.55 -4.06
C THR A 77 14.24 -8.80 -2.73
N ALA A 78 13.95 -9.53 -1.66
CA ALA A 78 13.76 -8.95 -0.33
C ALA A 78 15.09 -8.40 0.23
N GLN A 79 16.18 -9.13 0.06
CA GLN A 79 17.51 -8.68 0.48
C GLN A 79 17.96 -7.44 -0.32
N GLN A 80 17.77 -7.44 -1.64
CA GLN A 80 18.08 -6.28 -2.49
C GLN A 80 17.28 -5.04 -2.10
N ALA A 81 16.00 -5.19 -1.77
CA ALA A 81 15.18 -4.09 -1.28
C ALA A 81 15.68 -3.55 0.08
N GLY A 82 16.12 -4.42 0.97
CA GLY A 82 16.73 -4.05 2.25
C GLY A 82 18.04 -3.27 2.08
N ASP A 83 18.93 -3.76 1.20
CA ASP A 83 20.21 -3.10 0.93
C ASP A 83 20.02 -1.71 0.30
N ALA A 84 19.07 -1.58 -0.64
CA ALA A 84 18.73 -0.30 -1.25
C ALA A 84 18.15 0.70 -0.23
N ALA A 85 17.28 0.24 0.68
CA ALA A 85 16.73 1.09 1.73
C ALA A 85 17.81 1.56 2.71
N ALA A 86 18.75 0.67 3.08
CA ALA A 86 19.87 1.02 3.94
C ALA A 86 20.80 2.05 3.30
N GLN A 87 21.05 1.94 1.99
CA GLN A 87 21.84 2.91 1.24
C GLN A 87 21.18 4.29 1.24
N VAL A 88 19.88 4.36 0.94
CA VAL A 88 19.14 5.64 0.94
C VAL A 88 19.13 6.28 2.33
N ALA A 89 18.98 5.49 3.39
CA ALA A 89 19.04 5.99 4.76
C ALA A 89 20.42 6.56 5.12
N ALA A 90 21.50 5.89 4.68
CA ALA A 90 22.86 6.37 4.89
C ALA A 90 23.15 7.68 4.12
N GLU A 91 22.70 7.77 2.88
CA GLU A 91 22.83 8.99 2.07
C GLU A 91 22.03 10.15 2.68
N ALA A 92 20.81 9.91 3.16
CA ALA A 92 19.99 10.91 3.82
C ALA A 92 20.62 11.41 5.14
N ALA A 93 21.18 10.50 5.94
CA ALA A 93 21.90 10.87 7.16
C ALA A 93 23.14 11.73 6.85
N ALA A 94 23.94 11.36 5.85
CA ALA A 94 25.10 12.15 5.44
C ALA A 94 24.72 13.56 4.94
N VAL A 95 23.58 13.70 4.26
CA VAL A 95 23.05 15.01 3.83
C VAL A 95 22.54 15.83 5.03
N ALA A 96 21.92 15.19 6.02
CA ALA A 96 21.44 15.87 7.22
C ALA A 96 22.60 16.42 8.07
N GLU A 97 23.66 15.62 8.28
CA GLU A 97 24.87 16.06 9.01
C GLU A 97 25.58 17.20 8.26
N ALA A 98 25.67 17.13 6.93
CA ALA A 98 26.26 18.20 6.11
C ALA A 98 25.41 19.48 6.07
N ALA A 99 24.11 19.39 6.34
CA ALA A 99 23.23 20.55 6.44
C ALA A 99 23.39 21.25 7.81
N ASP A 100 23.51 20.49 8.90
CA ASP A 100 23.70 21.00 10.27
C ASP A 100 25.04 21.77 10.39
N ASP A 101 26.11 21.28 9.76
CA ASP A 101 27.42 21.95 9.69
C ASP A 101 27.40 23.27 8.87
N SER A 102 26.34 23.53 8.08
CA SER A 102 26.24 24.71 7.19
C SER A 102 25.36 25.85 7.75
N GLU A 103 24.65 25.63 8.85
CA GLU A 103 23.79 26.65 9.50
C GLU A 103 24.44 27.30 10.75
N GLY A 104 25.71 26.97 11.03
CA GLY A 104 26.46 27.40 12.22
C GLY A 104 27.41 28.60 12.07
N GLU A 105 27.23 29.49 11.09
CA GLU A 105 27.99 30.77 10.99
C GLU A 105 27.11 31.99 10.71
#